data_AF-A0A353W2L7-F1
#
_entry.id   AF-A0A353W2L7-F1
#
_cell.length_a   1.000
_cell.length_b   1.000
_cell.length_c   1.000
_cell.angle_alpha   90.00
_cell.angle_beta   90.00
_cell.angle_gamma   90.00
#
_symmetry.space_group_name_H-M   'P 1'
#
loop_
_entity.id
_entity.type
_entity.pdbx_description
1 polymer ?
#
loop_
_entity_poly.entity_id
_entity_poly.type
_entity_poly.pdbx_seq_one_letter_code
_entity_poly.pdbx_strand_id
1 'polypeptide(L)'
;MKRRLILILIVLTLMTSQISYAIGYSNETASLDTLQNLILNSLRSRETSIDIRYTGNSDGLERVLNNVIDLDEYLKNTIRSLMWEYTGYEGKLDINFSSVHLLNKSQEEYANQRIKEILVQIIKPDMTIHEKIKAVHDWIILNTKYDTSLNYRTHYDVLYRGTAVCSGYALLFHRMVNELKIPTRLITGNAGQEHIWNMVYVDNQWYHVDTTFDDPIPDEQGRLVHDYYMLTDEEIQKTHTIYSENKPNSAVTYELLLNKLSQRTDDNLYVELINQLNLSIIDETTLNTSIISNPLIGVVNVTAFDEYIQYDENFGFPFIDSNDRAQVPFRITLEYFGAKVDWISESNTAIAVLNGTTVKIPIGKPYIFVNDELVLNDTISIIKRGRTYLPVRVVLESLGFDIDWNSSTQTVIVKK
;
A
#
# COMPACT_ATOMS: atom_id res chain seq x y z
N MET A 1 28.42 -18.59 -7.48
CA MET A 1 28.81 -18.65 -6.04
C MET A 1 27.54 -18.89 -5.24
N LYS A 2 27.30 -20.09 -4.68
CA LYS A 2 26.05 -20.39 -3.95
C LYS A 2 26.07 -19.70 -2.58
N ARG A 3 25.24 -18.69 -2.35
CA ARG A 3 25.06 -18.09 -1.02
C ARG A 3 23.66 -18.41 -0.50
N ARG A 4 23.61 -19.16 0.60
CA ARG A 4 22.40 -19.54 1.33
C ARG A 4 22.12 -18.45 2.37
N LEU A 5 20.93 -17.86 2.38
CA LEU A 5 20.34 -17.42 3.66
C LEU A 5 19.81 -18.69 4.34
N ILE A 6 20.43 -19.10 5.45
CA ILE A 6 20.05 -20.30 6.19
C ILE A 6 18.98 -19.92 7.22
N LEU A 7 17.78 -20.50 7.09
CA LEU A 7 17.10 -21.09 8.23
C LEU A 7 16.95 -22.60 7.94
N ILE A 8 17.33 -23.43 8.90
CA ILE A 8 17.62 -24.86 8.76
C ILE A 8 16.39 -25.69 8.33
N LEU A 9 16.49 -26.45 7.22
CA LEU A 9 16.07 -27.86 7.17
C LEU A 9 16.68 -28.58 5.95
N ILE A 10 17.02 -29.85 6.16
CA ILE A 10 17.76 -30.76 5.26
C ILE A 10 16.99 -31.01 3.96
N VAL A 11 17.62 -30.80 2.79
CA VAL A 11 17.11 -31.22 1.47
C VAL A 11 18.12 -32.17 0.82
N LEU A 12 17.63 -33.39 0.54
CA LEU A 12 18.32 -34.46 -0.18
C LEU A 12 18.57 -34.03 -1.63
N THR A 13 19.82 -34.08 -2.11
CA THR A 13 20.16 -33.79 -3.50
C THR A 13 20.08 -35.05 -4.36
N LEU A 14 19.08 -35.13 -5.26
CA LEU A 14 19.09 -36.03 -6.41
C LEU A 14 19.81 -35.33 -7.56
N MET A 15 20.97 -35.85 -7.95
CA MET A 15 21.72 -35.42 -9.13
C MET A 15 21.11 -36.08 -10.37
N THR A 16 20.49 -35.29 -11.25
CA THR A 16 20.15 -35.72 -12.61
C THR A 16 21.10 -35.04 -13.60
N SER A 17 21.73 -35.83 -14.46
CA SER A 17 22.62 -35.39 -15.53
C SER A 17 21.90 -34.49 -16.53
N GLN A 18 22.48 -33.34 -16.88
CA GLN A 18 21.94 -32.45 -17.90
C GLN A 18 22.48 -32.79 -19.31
N ILE A 19 21.56 -32.92 -20.26
CA ILE A 19 21.83 -32.87 -21.70
C ILE A 19 21.67 -31.41 -22.12
N SER A 20 22.73 -30.79 -22.65
CA SER A 20 22.71 -29.41 -23.14
C SER A 20 22.04 -29.33 -24.52
N TYR A 21 20.82 -28.82 -24.56
CA TYR A 21 20.25 -28.22 -25.78
C TYR A 21 20.52 -26.72 -25.74
N ALA A 22 20.83 -26.12 -26.90
CA ALA A 22 20.95 -24.67 -27.04
C ALA A 22 19.55 -24.04 -26.87
N ILE A 23 19.20 -23.70 -25.63
CA ILE A 23 17.96 -23.00 -25.28
C ILE A 23 18.17 -21.52 -25.64
N GLY A 24 17.37 -21.00 -26.56
CA GLY A 24 17.16 -19.55 -26.63
C GLY A 24 16.49 -19.13 -25.32
N TYR A 25 17.09 -18.19 -24.59
CA TYR A 25 16.48 -17.69 -23.36
C TYR A 25 15.18 -16.99 -23.74
N SER A 26 14.06 -17.41 -23.14
CA SER A 26 12.77 -16.71 -23.30
C SER A 26 12.80 -15.33 -22.65
N ASN A 27 13.65 -15.15 -21.63
CA ASN A 27 13.80 -13.93 -20.86
C ASN A 27 15.25 -13.42 -20.98
N GLU A 28 15.47 -12.36 -21.75
CA GLU A 28 16.77 -11.68 -21.90
C GLU A 28 16.61 -10.17 -21.67
N THR A 29 17.53 -9.55 -20.92
CA THR A 29 17.49 -8.10 -20.64
C THR A 29 18.87 -7.53 -20.32
N ALA A 30 19.09 -6.26 -20.68
CA ALA A 30 20.26 -5.48 -20.24
C ALA A 30 19.95 -4.47 -19.13
N SER A 31 18.69 -4.34 -18.72
CA SER A 31 18.21 -3.38 -17.71
C SER A 31 17.92 -4.07 -16.38
N LEU A 32 18.44 -3.49 -15.29
CA LEU A 32 18.14 -3.90 -13.92
C LEU A 32 16.65 -3.76 -13.58
N ASP A 33 15.98 -2.72 -14.07
CA ASP A 33 14.55 -2.51 -13.84
C ASP A 33 13.73 -3.60 -14.53
N THR A 34 14.09 -3.95 -15.77
CA THR A 34 13.43 -5.04 -16.49
C THR A 34 13.70 -6.40 -15.83
N LEU A 35 14.93 -6.63 -15.35
CA LEU A 35 15.27 -7.84 -14.58
C LEU A 35 14.40 -7.96 -13.33
N GLN A 36 14.28 -6.88 -12.56
CA GLN A 36 13.45 -6.82 -11.37
C GLN A 36 11.98 -7.14 -11.68
N ASN A 37 11.43 -6.54 -12.74
CA ASN A 37 10.06 -6.77 -13.17
C ASN A 37 9.81 -8.21 -13.63
N LEU A 38 10.75 -8.82 -14.35
CA LEU A 38 10.67 -10.24 -14.75
C LEU A 38 10.58 -11.15 -13.52
N ILE A 39 11.44 -10.92 -12.52
CA ILE A 39 11.42 -11.69 -11.27
C ILE A 39 10.09 -11.47 -10.52
N LEU A 40 9.66 -10.21 -10.34
CA LEU A 40 8.39 -9.90 -9.67
C LEU A 40 7.19 -10.56 -10.37
N ASN A 41 7.13 -10.53 -11.69
CA ASN A 41 6.04 -11.14 -12.46
C ASN A 41 6.03 -12.67 -12.33
N SER A 42 7.19 -13.30 -12.33
CA SER A 42 7.33 -14.74 -12.07
C SER A 42 6.80 -15.11 -10.67
N LEU A 43 7.20 -14.35 -9.65
CA LEU A 43 6.72 -14.53 -8.27
C LEU A 43 5.20 -14.32 -8.14
N ARG A 44 4.65 -13.27 -8.75
CA ARG A 44 3.20 -13.00 -8.79
C ARG A 44 2.42 -14.12 -9.49
N SER A 45 3.03 -14.74 -10.50
CA SER A 45 2.45 -15.88 -11.24
C SER A 45 2.60 -17.22 -10.52
N ARG A 46 3.20 -17.23 -9.31
CA ARG A 46 3.50 -18.43 -8.51
C ARG A 46 4.41 -19.42 -9.22
N GLU A 47 5.24 -18.95 -10.12
CA GLU A 47 6.32 -19.75 -10.70
C GLU A 47 7.39 -19.99 -9.63
N THR A 48 7.93 -21.21 -9.59
CA THR A 48 8.93 -21.60 -8.59
C THR A 48 10.36 -21.32 -9.04
N SER A 49 10.57 -21.05 -10.33
CA SER A 49 11.89 -20.73 -10.89
C SER A 49 11.74 -19.95 -12.19
N ILE A 50 12.67 -19.03 -12.44
CA ILE A 50 12.82 -18.31 -13.71
C ILE A 50 14.31 -18.21 -14.06
N ASP A 51 14.62 -18.53 -15.31
CA ASP A 51 15.93 -18.32 -15.91
C ASP A 51 15.92 -17.04 -16.75
N ILE A 52 16.90 -16.17 -16.52
CA ILE A 52 17.01 -14.85 -17.15
C ILE A 52 18.44 -14.65 -17.62
N ARG A 53 18.61 -14.32 -18.90
CA ARG A 53 19.89 -13.85 -19.42
C ARG A 53 20.01 -12.35 -19.21
N TYR A 54 21.01 -11.94 -18.44
CA TYR A 54 21.33 -10.54 -18.17
C TYR A 54 22.57 -10.12 -18.95
N THR A 55 22.41 -9.13 -19.84
CA THR A 55 23.47 -8.63 -20.73
C THR A 55 23.97 -7.23 -20.37
N GLY A 56 23.47 -6.67 -19.25
CA GLY A 56 23.82 -5.34 -18.76
C GLY A 56 25.06 -5.32 -17.86
N ASN A 57 25.37 -4.14 -17.32
CA ASN A 57 26.40 -3.95 -16.30
C ASN A 57 25.94 -4.59 -14.97
N SER A 58 26.81 -5.33 -14.29
CA SER A 58 26.53 -6.01 -13.01
C SER A 58 26.45 -5.08 -11.79
N ASP A 59 26.79 -3.80 -11.94
CA ASP A 59 26.71 -2.77 -10.90
C ASP A 59 25.28 -2.67 -10.32
N GLY A 60 25.10 -3.13 -9.09
CA GLY A 60 23.79 -3.13 -8.41
C GLY A 60 22.91 -4.35 -8.67
N LEU A 61 23.39 -5.33 -9.44
CA LEU A 61 22.68 -6.59 -9.70
C LEU A 61 22.31 -7.32 -8.41
N GLU A 62 23.27 -7.58 -7.52
CA GLU A 62 23.00 -8.29 -6.26
C GLU A 62 22.01 -7.53 -5.37
N ARG A 63 22.03 -6.20 -5.39
CA ARG A 63 21.06 -5.37 -4.65
C ARG A 63 19.64 -5.61 -5.19
N VAL A 64 19.47 -5.67 -6.51
CA VAL A 64 18.17 -5.98 -7.12
C VAL A 64 17.73 -7.39 -6.74
N LEU A 65 18.61 -8.39 -6.87
CA LEU A 65 18.28 -9.78 -6.56
C LEU A 65 17.94 -10.00 -5.08
N ASN A 66 18.61 -9.30 -4.16
CA ASN A 66 18.35 -9.40 -2.73
C ASN A 66 17.08 -8.68 -2.29
N ASN A 67 16.79 -7.51 -2.88
CA ASN A 67 15.74 -6.62 -2.37
C ASN A 67 14.45 -6.66 -3.19
N VAL A 68 14.38 -7.48 -4.26
CA VAL A 68 13.19 -7.58 -5.12
C VAL A 68 11.92 -7.89 -4.34
N ILE A 69 12.02 -8.70 -3.27
CA ILE A 69 10.88 -9.12 -2.47
C ILE A 69 10.30 -7.98 -1.62
N ASP A 70 11.12 -6.99 -1.25
CA ASP A 70 10.68 -5.86 -0.42
C ASP A 70 9.78 -4.88 -1.18
N LEU A 71 9.66 -5.05 -2.51
CA LEU A 71 8.81 -4.22 -3.36
C LEU A 71 7.33 -4.64 -3.34
N ASP A 72 7.01 -5.79 -2.76
CA ASP A 72 5.66 -6.34 -2.77
C ASP A 72 5.38 -6.99 -1.41
N GLU A 73 4.70 -6.25 -0.53
CA GLU A 73 4.41 -6.69 0.84
C GLU A 73 3.62 -8.00 0.88
N TYR A 74 2.73 -8.20 -0.08
CA TYR A 74 1.93 -9.41 -0.18
C TYR A 74 2.82 -10.61 -0.53
N LEU A 75 3.72 -10.48 -1.51
CA LEU A 75 4.69 -11.53 -1.83
C LEU A 75 5.63 -11.80 -0.65
N LYS A 76 6.13 -10.76 0.02
CA LYS A 76 7.02 -10.89 1.19
C LYS A 76 6.42 -11.76 2.29
N ASN A 77 5.10 -11.70 2.46
CA ASN A 77 4.36 -12.48 3.46
C ASN A 77 3.75 -13.79 2.91
N THR A 78 3.95 -14.11 1.62
CA THR A 78 3.46 -15.36 1.00
C THR A 78 4.57 -16.23 0.39
N ILE A 79 5.82 -15.79 0.50
CA ILE A 79 7.00 -16.53 0.07
C ILE A 79 7.78 -17.00 1.29
N ARG A 80 8.03 -18.31 1.37
CA ARG A 80 8.79 -18.94 2.44
C ARG A 80 10.29 -18.77 2.28
N SER A 81 10.79 -18.82 1.05
CA SER A 81 12.21 -18.66 0.77
C SER A 81 12.46 -18.25 -0.68
N LEU A 82 13.53 -17.47 -0.87
CA LEU A 82 14.06 -17.07 -2.17
C LEU A 82 15.51 -17.52 -2.29
N MET A 83 15.90 -17.92 -3.49
CA MET A 83 17.27 -18.27 -3.83
C MET A 83 17.59 -17.73 -5.21
N TRP A 84 18.80 -17.23 -5.39
CA TRP A 84 19.28 -16.88 -6.71
C TRP A 84 20.73 -17.31 -6.86
N GLU A 85 21.10 -17.65 -8.10
CA GLU A 85 22.48 -17.85 -8.50
C GLU A 85 22.67 -17.34 -9.93
N TYR A 86 23.89 -16.93 -10.26
CA TYR A 86 24.24 -16.57 -11.62
C TYR A 86 25.60 -17.14 -12.01
N THR A 87 25.77 -17.38 -13.31
CA THR A 87 27.00 -17.84 -13.94
C THR A 87 27.29 -17.00 -15.19
N GLY A 88 28.49 -17.14 -15.76
CA GLY A 88 28.90 -16.36 -16.94
C GLY A 88 29.90 -15.26 -16.60
N TYR A 89 29.94 -14.23 -17.44
CA TYR A 89 30.87 -13.10 -17.34
C TYR A 89 30.13 -11.77 -17.53
N GLU A 90 30.79 -10.66 -17.21
CA GLU A 90 30.24 -9.31 -17.35
C GLU A 90 29.62 -9.08 -18.74
N GLY A 91 28.40 -8.55 -18.79
CA GLY A 91 27.65 -8.39 -20.04
C GLY A 91 27.04 -9.68 -20.62
N LYS A 92 27.19 -10.82 -19.95
CA LYS A 92 26.53 -12.09 -20.29
C LYS A 92 26.43 -13.02 -19.07
N LEU A 93 25.54 -12.68 -18.15
CA LEU A 93 25.22 -13.47 -16.97
C LEU A 93 23.94 -14.27 -17.19
N ASP A 94 23.97 -15.55 -16.88
CA ASP A 94 22.79 -16.41 -16.84
C ASP A 94 22.36 -16.53 -15.38
N ILE A 95 21.19 -15.97 -15.05
CA ILE A 95 20.63 -15.86 -13.69
C ILE A 95 19.51 -16.89 -13.54
N ASN A 96 19.59 -17.73 -12.51
CA ASN A 96 18.45 -18.52 -12.02
C ASN A 96 17.92 -17.87 -10.74
N PHE A 97 16.63 -17.57 -10.71
CA PHE A 97 15.93 -17.09 -9.52
C PHE A 97 14.83 -18.09 -9.16
N SER A 98 14.84 -18.60 -7.94
CA SER A 98 13.97 -19.66 -7.46
C SER A 98 13.28 -19.29 -6.16
N SER A 99 12.06 -19.80 -5.96
CA SER A 99 11.21 -19.44 -4.83
C SER A 99 10.38 -20.62 -4.32
N VAL A 100 10.06 -20.58 -3.03
CA VAL A 100 9.10 -21.48 -2.39
C VAL A 100 7.93 -20.64 -1.89
N HIS A 101 6.77 -20.81 -2.51
CA HIS A 101 5.53 -20.10 -2.15
C HIS A 101 4.77 -20.86 -1.06
N LEU A 102 4.04 -20.14 -0.21
CA LEU A 102 3.06 -20.75 0.71
C LEU A 102 1.83 -21.29 -0.03
N LEU A 103 1.55 -20.74 -1.23
CA LEU A 103 0.41 -21.07 -2.07
C LEU A 103 0.89 -21.42 -3.47
N ASN A 104 0.28 -22.43 -4.09
CA ASN A 104 0.46 -22.66 -5.52
C ASN A 104 -0.53 -21.83 -6.36
N LYS A 105 -0.32 -21.80 -7.68
CA LYS A 105 -1.16 -21.05 -8.62
C LYS A 105 -2.65 -21.36 -8.53
N SER A 106 -3.03 -22.64 -8.41
CA SER A 106 -4.43 -23.05 -8.32
C SER A 106 -5.10 -22.57 -7.03
N GLN A 107 -4.38 -22.60 -5.90
CA GLN A 107 -4.88 -22.07 -4.63
C GLN A 107 -5.08 -20.54 -4.69
N GLU A 108 -4.13 -19.83 -5.32
CA GLU A 108 -4.21 -18.39 -5.54
C GLU A 108 -5.39 -18.01 -6.44
N GLU A 109 -5.61 -18.75 -7.53
CA GLU A 109 -6.75 -18.56 -8.44
C GLU A 109 -8.09 -18.86 -7.75
N TYR A 110 -8.17 -19.92 -6.95
CA TYR A 110 -9.33 -20.21 -6.13
C TYR A 110 -9.64 -19.05 -5.18
N ALA A 111 -8.63 -18.55 -4.47
CA ALA A 111 -8.78 -17.45 -3.54
C ALA A 111 -9.25 -16.16 -4.24
N ASN A 112 -8.66 -15.82 -5.39
CA ASN A 112 -9.09 -14.69 -6.23
C ASN A 112 -10.57 -14.77 -6.58
N GLN A 113 -11.03 -15.93 -7.05
CA GLN A 113 -12.42 -16.12 -7.43
C GLN A 113 -13.35 -16.00 -6.23
N ARG A 114 -13.00 -16.66 -5.12
CA ARG A 114 -13.81 -16.65 -3.90
C ARG A 114 -13.94 -15.25 -3.29
N ILE A 115 -12.86 -14.46 -3.27
CA ILE A 115 -12.88 -13.06 -2.83
C ILE A 115 -13.88 -12.25 -3.64
N LYS A 116 -13.85 -12.36 -4.97
CA LYS A 116 -14.79 -11.63 -5.84
C LYS A 116 -16.25 -12.00 -5.55
N GLU A 117 -16.53 -13.28 -5.38
CA GLU A 117 -17.89 -13.75 -5.04
C GLU A 117 -18.38 -13.20 -3.71
N ILE A 118 -17.51 -13.19 -2.70
CA ILE A 118 -17.83 -12.65 -1.37
C ILE A 118 -18.10 -11.14 -1.46
N LEU A 119 -17.22 -10.39 -2.13
CA LEU A 119 -17.35 -8.94 -2.25
C LEU A 119 -18.65 -8.54 -2.96
N VAL A 120 -19.10 -9.30 -3.96
CA VAL A 120 -20.42 -9.09 -4.60
C VAL A 120 -21.58 -9.25 -3.61
N GLN A 121 -21.44 -10.10 -2.60
CA GLN A 121 -22.48 -10.34 -1.59
C GLN A 121 -22.50 -9.27 -0.49
N ILE A 122 -21.32 -8.80 -0.06
CA ILE A 122 -21.20 -7.93 1.10
C ILE A 122 -21.10 -6.44 0.75
N ILE A 123 -20.72 -6.09 -0.49
CA ILE A 123 -20.53 -4.70 -0.92
C ILE A 123 -21.66 -4.24 -1.82
N LYS A 124 -22.29 -3.11 -1.46
CA LYS A 124 -23.30 -2.43 -2.29
C LYS A 124 -22.67 -1.23 -3.02
N PRO A 125 -23.20 -0.83 -4.19
CA PRO A 125 -22.61 0.25 -4.99
C PRO A 125 -22.53 1.61 -4.28
N ASP A 126 -23.49 1.89 -3.39
CA ASP A 126 -23.67 3.13 -2.63
C ASP A 126 -22.87 3.17 -1.32
N MET A 127 -22.24 2.06 -0.91
CA MET A 127 -21.43 2.03 0.30
C MET A 127 -20.23 2.98 0.21
N THR A 128 -20.04 3.73 1.28
CA THR A 128 -18.81 4.50 1.53
C THR A 128 -17.61 3.58 1.74
N ILE A 129 -16.40 4.15 1.69
CA ILE A 129 -15.18 3.41 1.99
C ILE A 129 -15.21 2.86 3.44
N HIS A 130 -15.76 3.63 4.39
CA HIS A 130 -15.94 3.20 5.78
C HIS A 130 -16.80 1.94 5.91
N GLU A 131 -17.97 1.92 5.27
CA GLU A 131 -18.86 0.77 5.27
C GLU A 131 -18.23 -0.44 4.57
N LYS A 132 -17.51 -0.22 3.48
CA LYS A 132 -16.78 -1.27 2.75
C LYS A 132 -15.73 -1.96 3.62
N ILE A 133 -14.93 -1.18 4.35
CA ILE A 133 -13.91 -1.72 5.24
C ILE A 133 -14.57 -2.51 6.38
N LYS A 134 -15.62 -1.95 7.00
CA LYS A 134 -16.38 -2.63 8.05
C LYS A 134 -17.01 -3.93 7.55
N ALA A 135 -17.61 -3.94 6.36
CA ALA A 135 -18.21 -5.14 5.78
C ALA A 135 -17.19 -6.26 5.56
N VAL A 136 -15.99 -5.92 5.06
CA VAL A 136 -14.89 -6.88 4.90
C VAL A 136 -14.42 -7.41 6.25
N HIS A 137 -14.19 -6.52 7.22
CA HIS A 137 -13.79 -6.86 8.59
C HIS A 137 -14.78 -7.84 9.23
N ASP A 138 -16.06 -7.46 9.28
CA ASP A 138 -17.12 -8.24 9.92
C ASP A 138 -17.30 -9.59 9.23
N TRP A 139 -17.19 -9.64 7.90
CA TRP A 139 -17.26 -10.90 7.15
C TRP A 139 -16.13 -11.84 7.56
N ILE A 140 -14.90 -11.35 7.72
CA ILE A 140 -13.76 -12.20 8.09
C ILE A 140 -13.97 -12.81 9.48
N ILE A 141 -14.37 -12.01 10.47
CA ILE A 141 -14.63 -12.49 11.84
C ILE A 141 -15.75 -13.52 11.84
N LEU A 142 -16.85 -13.26 11.13
CA LEU A 142 -18.00 -14.17 11.09
C LEU A 142 -17.75 -15.49 10.34
N ASN A 143 -16.67 -15.58 9.55
CA ASN A 143 -16.39 -16.72 8.67
C ASN A 143 -15.05 -17.40 8.94
N THR A 144 -14.35 -17.03 10.02
CA THR A 144 -13.04 -17.58 10.34
C THR A 144 -12.98 -17.97 11.82
N LYS A 145 -12.22 -19.01 12.11
CA LYS A 145 -11.88 -19.44 13.48
C LYS A 145 -10.37 -19.50 13.64
N TYR A 146 -9.85 -18.99 14.75
CA TYR A 146 -8.41 -19.00 14.96
C TYR A 146 -7.82 -20.42 15.04
N ASP A 147 -6.79 -20.69 14.23
CA ASP A 147 -6.10 -21.98 14.19
C ASP A 147 -5.09 -22.12 15.34
N THR A 148 -5.51 -22.72 16.44
CA THR A 148 -4.62 -23.01 17.59
C THR A 148 -3.59 -24.10 17.31
N SER A 149 -3.71 -24.85 16.19
CA SER A 149 -2.70 -25.82 15.77
C SER A 149 -1.51 -25.20 15.03
N LEU A 150 -1.63 -23.92 14.65
CA LEU A 150 -0.60 -23.11 13.99
C LEU A 150 -0.14 -23.62 12.61
N ASN A 151 -1.00 -24.37 11.90
CA ASN A 151 -0.70 -25.02 10.64
C ASN A 151 -1.20 -24.24 9.42
N TYR A 152 -2.29 -23.49 9.58
CA TYR A 152 -2.98 -22.79 8.49
C TYR A 152 -2.63 -21.32 8.52
N ARG A 153 -2.01 -20.79 7.46
CA ARG A 153 -1.30 -19.50 7.51
C ARG A 153 -1.66 -18.56 6.38
N THR A 154 -2.58 -18.95 5.50
CA THR A 154 -2.85 -18.22 4.27
C THR A 154 -4.32 -17.82 4.18
N HIS A 155 -4.59 -16.78 3.40
CA HIS A 155 -5.94 -16.37 3.06
C HIS A 155 -6.73 -17.48 2.34
N TYR A 156 -6.06 -18.37 1.59
CA TYR A 156 -6.68 -19.57 1.02
C TYR A 156 -7.22 -20.50 2.12
N ASP A 157 -6.50 -20.68 3.22
CA ASP A 157 -6.97 -21.52 4.31
C ASP A 157 -8.25 -20.94 4.93
N VAL A 158 -8.31 -19.64 5.16
CA VAL A 158 -9.56 -19.00 5.59
C VAL A 158 -10.70 -19.30 4.61
N LEU A 159 -10.48 -19.07 3.31
CA LEU A 159 -11.51 -19.22 2.28
C LEU A 159 -11.93 -20.67 1.99
N TYR A 160 -11.07 -21.64 2.25
CA TYR A 160 -11.30 -23.05 1.95
C TYR A 160 -11.83 -23.84 3.16
N ARG A 161 -11.31 -23.57 4.36
CA ARG A 161 -11.62 -24.33 5.59
C ARG A 161 -12.17 -23.47 6.72
N GLY A 162 -12.19 -22.15 6.60
CA GLY A 162 -12.69 -21.25 7.64
C GLY A 162 -11.76 -21.12 8.84
N THR A 163 -10.45 -21.37 8.70
CA THR A 163 -9.51 -21.28 9.83
C THR A 163 -8.08 -20.97 9.38
N ALA A 164 -7.40 -20.11 10.13
CA ALA A 164 -5.99 -19.78 9.97
C ALA A 164 -5.41 -19.15 11.25
N VAL A 165 -4.09 -18.95 11.30
CA VAL A 165 -3.44 -18.04 12.26
C VAL A 165 -3.50 -16.60 11.73
N CYS A 166 -2.95 -15.66 12.50
CA CYS A 166 -2.93 -14.22 12.21
C CYS A 166 -2.58 -13.85 10.75
N SER A 167 -1.59 -14.51 10.15
CA SER A 167 -1.22 -14.26 8.75
C SER A 167 -2.34 -14.58 7.75
N GLY A 168 -3.17 -15.58 8.00
CA GLY A 168 -4.31 -15.88 7.12
C GLY A 168 -5.37 -14.78 7.15
N TYR A 169 -5.68 -14.25 8.34
CA TYR A 169 -6.60 -13.13 8.56
C TYR A 169 -6.08 -11.87 7.86
N ALA A 170 -4.84 -11.47 8.18
CA ALA A 170 -4.26 -10.24 7.67
C ALA A 170 -4.08 -10.26 6.14
N LEU A 171 -3.68 -11.40 5.57
CA LEU A 171 -3.57 -11.57 4.12
C LEU A 171 -4.94 -11.53 3.44
N LEU A 172 -5.98 -12.10 4.05
CA LEU A 172 -7.32 -12.09 3.46
C LEU A 172 -7.90 -10.68 3.46
N PHE A 173 -7.84 -10.00 4.61
CA PHE A 173 -8.29 -8.62 4.73
C PHE A 173 -7.58 -7.72 3.71
N HIS A 174 -6.24 -7.79 3.64
CA HIS A 174 -5.43 -7.06 2.66
C HIS A 174 -5.89 -7.29 1.22
N ARG A 175 -6.21 -8.53 0.86
CA ARG A 175 -6.64 -8.89 -0.49
C ARG A 175 -8.05 -8.40 -0.82
N MET A 176 -8.97 -8.51 0.13
CA MET A 176 -10.35 -8.05 -0.05
C MET A 176 -10.42 -6.52 -0.21
N VAL A 177 -9.72 -5.75 0.63
CA VAL A 177 -9.74 -4.28 0.53
C VAL A 177 -8.98 -3.75 -0.70
N ASN A 178 -7.89 -4.42 -1.12
CA ASN A 178 -7.19 -4.09 -2.37
C ASN A 178 -8.07 -4.32 -3.62
N GLU A 179 -8.92 -5.36 -3.62
CA GLU A 179 -9.87 -5.58 -4.72
C GLU A 179 -10.87 -4.41 -4.82
N LEU A 180 -11.22 -3.81 -3.68
CA LEU A 180 -12.05 -2.61 -3.57
C LEU A 180 -11.30 -1.29 -3.84
N LYS A 181 -10.01 -1.36 -4.22
CA LYS A 181 -9.14 -0.21 -4.49
C LYS A 181 -8.92 0.71 -3.29
N ILE A 182 -9.01 0.15 -2.08
CA ILE A 182 -8.72 0.84 -0.83
C ILE A 182 -7.26 0.56 -0.48
N PRO A 183 -6.40 1.59 -0.32
CA PRO A 183 -5.01 1.37 0.06
C PRO A 183 -4.89 0.68 1.41
N THR A 184 -4.02 -0.32 1.47
CA THR A 184 -3.78 -1.13 2.67
C THR A 184 -2.32 -1.51 2.81
N ARG A 185 -1.87 -1.70 4.06
CA ARG A 185 -0.54 -2.18 4.42
C ARG A 185 -0.64 -3.46 5.24
N LEU A 186 0.37 -4.31 5.11
CA LEU A 186 0.60 -5.42 6.04
C LEU A 186 1.62 -4.98 7.09
N ILE A 187 1.21 -4.96 8.36
CA ILE A 187 2.07 -4.55 9.47
C ILE A 187 2.50 -5.80 10.24
N THR A 188 3.79 -5.91 10.50
CA THR A 188 4.39 -6.98 11.29
C THR A 188 4.90 -6.42 12.62
N GLY A 189 4.87 -7.27 13.64
CA GLY A 189 5.18 -6.85 14.99
C GLY A 189 5.09 -8.00 15.99
N ASN A 190 4.80 -7.64 17.23
CA ASN A 190 4.59 -8.57 18.32
C ASN A 190 3.38 -8.17 19.15
N ALA A 191 2.55 -9.14 19.51
CA ALA A 191 1.42 -8.96 20.42
C ALA A 191 1.33 -10.19 21.36
N GLY A 192 2.38 -10.39 22.15
CA GLY A 192 2.61 -11.62 22.95
C GLY A 192 3.36 -12.72 22.19
N GLN A 193 3.24 -12.75 20.87
CA GLN A 193 4.03 -13.55 19.93
C GLN A 193 4.22 -12.77 18.62
N GLU A 194 5.04 -13.28 17.69
CA GLU A 194 5.14 -12.69 16.35
C GLU A 194 3.75 -12.59 15.72
N HIS A 195 3.43 -11.40 15.24
CA HIS A 195 2.09 -11.06 14.80
C HIS A 195 2.09 -10.21 13.53
N ILE A 196 0.99 -10.31 12.78
CA ILE A 196 0.77 -9.56 11.55
C ILE A 196 -0.69 -9.12 11.49
N TRP A 197 -0.90 -7.86 11.14
CA TRP A 197 -2.22 -7.22 11.01
C TRP A 197 -2.19 -6.21 9.87
N ASN A 198 -3.19 -5.33 9.78
CA ASN A 198 -3.33 -4.40 8.66
C ASN A 198 -3.32 -2.93 9.09
N MET A 199 -2.99 -2.07 8.13
CA MET A 199 -3.50 -0.71 8.11
C MET A 199 -4.33 -0.46 6.85
N VAL A 200 -5.29 0.46 6.94
CA VAL A 200 -6.14 0.92 5.84
C VAL A 200 -6.19 2.43 5.77
N TYR A 201 -6.30 2.96 4.55
CA TYR A 201 -6.42 4.38 4.30
C TYR A 201 -7.87 4.76 4.00
N VAL A 202 -8.42 5.67 4.78
CA VAL A 202 -9.78 6.21 4.60
C VAL A 202 -9.83 7.65 5.07
N ASP A 203 -10.47 8.52 4.29
CA ASP A 203 -10.62 9.96 4.56
C ASP A 203 -9.32 10.62 5.05
N ASN A 204 -8.27 10.34 4.29
CA ASN A 204 -6.92 10.87 4.47
C ASN A 204 -6.20 10.46 5.75
N GLN A 205 -6.74 9.49 6.47
CA GLN A 205 -6.14 8.92 7.66
C GLN A 205 -5.80 7.45 7.42
N TRP A 206 -4.69 7.04 8.00
CA TRP A 206 -4.38 5.63 8.13
C TRP A 206 -4.88 5.12 9.47
N TYR A 207 -5.37 3.89 9.50
CA TYR A 207 -5.83 3.24 10.71
C TYR A 207 -5.37 1.80 10.79
N HIS A 208 -5.05 1.34 11.99
CA HIS A 208 -4.80 -0.07 12.27
C HIS A 208 -6.10 -0.86 12.32
N VAL A 209 -6.09 -2.04 11.72
CA VAL A 209 -7.18 -3.02 11.79
C VAL A 209 -6.57 -4.38 12.06
N ASP A 210 -6.96 -5.02 13.17
CA ASP A 210 -6.53 -6.37 13.51
C ASP A 210 -7.71 -7.32 13.66
N THR A 211 -8.09 -7.90 12.53
CA THR A 211 -9.14 -8.93 12.44
C THR A 211 -8.85 -10.19 13.24
N THR A 212 -7.60 -10.42 13.67
CA THR A 212 -7.26 -11.59 14.50
C THR A 212 -7.62 -11.34 15.96
N PHE A 213 -7.32 -10.14 16.47
CA PHE A 213 -7.63 -9.78 17.86
C PHE A 213 -9.11 -9.44 18.06
N ASP A 214 -9.81 -9.03 16.99
CA ASP A 214 -11.27 -8.87 16.97
C ASP A 214 -12.04 -10.19 16.73
N ASP A 215 -11.36 -11.31 16.46
CA ASP A 215 -11.98 -12.64 16.44
C ASP A 215 -12.19 -13.15 17.88
N PRO A 216 -13.44 -13.25 18.38
CA PRO A 216 -13.70 -13.55 19.79
C PRO A 216 -13.28 -14.96 20.18
N ILE A 217 -12.66 -15.09 21.36
CA ILE A 217 -12.34 -16.38 21.99
C ILE A 217 -13.04 -16.47 23.36
N PRO A 218 -13.85 -17.51 23.66
CA PRO A 218 -14.24 -18.59 22.76
C PRO A 218 -15.09 -18.08 21.59
N ASP A 219 -14.92 -18.71 20.43
CA ASP A 219 -15.68 -18.37 19.23
C ASP A 219 -17.18 -18.68 19.44
N GLU A 220 -17.98 -17.63 19.31
CA GLU A 220 -19.43 -17.65 19.45
C GLU A 220 -20.06 -17.21 18.12
N GLN A 221 -20.82 -18.12 17.50
CA GLN A 221 -21.41 -17.87 16.19
C GLN A 221 -22.24 -16.58 16.18
N GLY A 222 -21.87 -15.65 15.30
CA GLY A 222 -22.58 -14.38 15.12
C GLY A 222 -22.08 -13.24 16.02
N ARG A 223 -21.08 -13.48 16.88
CA ARG A 223 -20.46 -12.43 17.70
C ARG A 223 -19.47 -11.61 16.87
N LEU A 224 -19.57 -10.29 17.01
CA LEU A 224 -18.67 -9.31 16.42
C LEU A 224 -18.03 -8.49 17.55
N VAL A 225 -16.75 -8.20 17.41
CA VAL A 225 -15.97 -7.31 18.28
C VAL A 225 -15.22 -6.33 17.37
N HIS A 226 -14.99 -5.12 17.85
CA HIS A 226 -14.35 -4.01 17.13
C HIS A 226 -13.32 -3.31 18.01
N ASP A 227 -12.75 -4.01 19.00
CA ASP A 227 -11.80 -3.47 19.98
C ASP A 227 -10.46 -3.10 19.31
N TYR A 228 -10.15 -3.74 18.18
CA TYR A 228 -8.95 -3.55 17.35
C TYR A 228 -9.27 -3.03 15.96
N TYR A 229 -10.43 -2.38 15.82
CA TYR A 229 -10.91 -1.81 14.58
C TYR A 229 -10.63 -0.30 14.50
N MET A 230 -9.96 0.11 13.43
CA MET A 230 -9.66 1.51 13.11
C MET A 230 -8.89 2.26 14.22
N LEU A 231 -7.88 1.61 14.80
CA LEU A 231 -7.09 2.19 15.88
C LEU A 231 -5.98 3.12 15.39
N THR A 232 -5.63 4.09 16.21
CA THR A 232 -4.41 4.91 16.09
C THR A 232 -3.15 4.15 16.50
N ASP A 233 -1.98 4.72 16.21
CA ASP A 233 -0.69 4.21 16.67
C ASP A 233 -0.65 4.13 18.20
N GLU A 234 -1.14 5.16 18.90
CA GLU A 234 -1.18 5.20 20.36
C GLU A 234 -2.11 4.11 20.92
N GLU A 235 -3.26 3.88 20.29
CA GLU A 235 -4.23 2.87 20.73
C GLU A 235 -3.71 1.46 20.50
N ILE A 236 -3.21 1.12 19.30
CA ILE A 236 -2.73 -0.22 19.00
C ILE A 236 -1.49 -0.58 19.83
N GLN A 237 -0.60 0.40 20.10
CA GLN A 237 0.65 0.18 20.83
C GLN A 237 0.46 -0.17 22.31
N LYS A 238 -0.75 0.00 22.86
CA LYS A 238 -1.07 -0.46 24.21
C LYS A 238 -0.91 -1.97 24.38
N THR A 239 -1.06 -2.73 23.28
CA THR A 239 -0.96 -4.20 23.28
C THR A 239 -0.02 -4.75 22.20
N HIS A 240 0.35 -3.95 21.21
CA HIS A 240 1.20 -4.34 20.09
C HIS A 240 2.54 -3.59 20.10
N THR A 241 3.60 -4.27 19.68
CA THR A 241 4.88 -3.65 19.29
C THR A 241 5.01 -3.72 17.77
N ILE A 242 5.35 -2.61 17.13
CA ILE A 242 5.42 -2.50 15.67
C ILE A 242 6.85 -2.66 15.20
N TYR A 243 7.10 -3.55 14.23
CA TYR A 243 8.41 -3.76 13.61
C TYR A 243 8.52 -3.24 12.19
N SER A 244 7.40 -3.02 11.50
CA SER A 244 7.40 -2.50 10.13
C SER A 244 8.06 -1.14 10.04
N GLU A 245 9.27 -1.13 9.48
CA GLU A 245 9.95 0.10 9.07
C GLU A 245 9.06 0.83 8.04
N ASN A 246 8.97 2.15 8.18
CA ASN A 246 8.27 3.04 7.24
C ASN A 246 6.77 2.83 7.08
N LYS A 247 6.09 2.30 8.10
CA LYS A 247 4.62 2.31 8.14
C LYS A 247 4.09 3.76 8.10
N PRO A 248 2.86 3.97 7.59
CA PRO A 248 2.17 5.25 7.74
C PRO A 248 1.94 5.62 9.21
N ASN A 249 1.77 6.91 9.48
CA ASN A 249 1.40 7.42 10.81
C ASN A 249 -0.12 7.37 10.98
N SER A 250 -0.58 7.01 12.18
CA SER A 250 -1.99 7.05 12.56
C SER A 250 -2.15 7.77 13.91
N ALA A 251 -2.72 8.97 13.89
CA ALA A 251 -2.78 9.84 15.07
C ALA A 251 -4.17 10.38 15.40
N VAL A 252 -5.11 10.33 14.45
CA VAL A 252 -6.45 10.88 14.61
C VAL A 252 -7.39 9.75 14.94
N THR A 253 -8.01 9.77 16.12
CA THR A 253 -8.94 8.71 16.52
C THR A 253 -10.09 8.59 15.53
N TYR A 254 -10.53 7.36 15.28
CA TYR A 254 -11.63 7.11 14.35
C TYR A 254 -12.95 7.72 14.84
N GLU A 255 -13.17 7.74 16.15
CA GLU A 255 -14.27 8.46 16.79
C GLU A 255 -14.28 9.95 16.42
N LEU A 256 -13.13 10.63 16.48
CA LEU A 256 -13.03 12.04 16.12
C LEU A 256 -13.30 12.26 14.62
N LEU A 257 -12.77 11.39 13.76
CA LEU A 257 -13.01 11.46 12.32
C LEU A 257 -14.50 11.31 11.99
N LEU A 258 -15.17 10.28 12.50
CA LEU A 258 -16.58 10.04 12.22
C LEU A 258 -17.48 11.18 12.73
N ASN A 259 -17.19 11.73 13.92
CA ASN A 259 -17.92 12.88 14.43
C ASN A 259 -17.76 14.11 13.51
N LYS A 260 -16.56 14.36 12.96
CA LYS A 260 -16.32 15.44 11.99
C LYS A 260 -17.09 15.23 10.69
N LEU A 261 -17.09 14.01 10.16
CA LEU A 261 -17.83 13.67 8.95
C LEU A 261 -19.34 13.84 9.15
N SER A 262 -19.86 13.43 10.31
CA SER A 262 -21.28 13.56 10.65
C SER A 262 -21.79 15.01 10.66
N GLN A 263 -20.92 15.99 10.91
CA GLN A 263 -21.27 17.41 10.89
C GLN A 263 -21.20 18.04 9.48
N ARG A 264 -20.41 17.44 8.58
CA ARG A 264 -20.20 17.94 7.22
C ARG A 264 -21.27 17.47 6.24
N THR A 265 -22.03 16.44 6.60
CA THR A 265 -23.06 15.84 5.74
C THR A 265 -24.42 15.90 6.40
N ASP A 266 -25.47 16.26 5.65
CA ASP A 266 -26.87 16.12 6.10
C ASP A 266 -27.32 14.64 6.20
N ASP A 267 -26.41 13.69 5.95
CA ASP A 267 -26.66 12.26 5.97
C ASP A 267 -26.38 11.66 7.37
N ASN A 268 -27.30 10.82 7.85
CA ASN A 268 -27.22 10.12 9.13
C ASN A 268 -26.20 8.95 9.11
N LEU A 269 -25.62 8.64 7.95
CA LEU A 269 -24.69 7.54 7.76
C LEU A 269 -23.59 7.44 8.83
N TYR A 270 -22.87 8.53 9.08
CA TYR A 270 -21.73 8.51 10.02
C TYR A 270 -22.19 8.38 11.47
N VAL A 271 -23.37 8.89 11.81
CA VAL A 271 -23.99 8.68 13.12
C VAL A 271 -24.37 7.21 13.31
N GLU A 272 -24.86 6.54 12.26
CA GLU A 272 -25.13 5.11 12.29
C GLU A 272 -23.84 4.29 12.49
N LEU A 273 -22.75 4.65 11.82
CA LEU A 273 -21.45 4.02 12.01
C LEU A 273 -20.92 4.21 13.45
N ILE A 274 -21.01 5.42 14.02
CA ILE A 274 -20.65 5.69 15.42
C ILE A 274 -21.41 4.76 16.36
N ASN A 275 -22.73 4.65 16.18
CA ASN A 275 -23.57 3.80 17.01
C ASN A 275 -23.26 2.30 16.83
N GLN A 276 -23.06 1.83 15.60
CA GLN A 276 -22.74 0.43 15.31
C GLN A 276 -21.39 0.00 15.91
N LEU A 277 -20.45 0.92 16.01
CA LEU A 277 -19.12 0.71 16.58
C LEU A 277 -19.06 1.03 18.08
N ASN A 278 -20.19 1.39 18.68
CA ASN A 278 -20.30 1.77 20.09
C ASN A 278 -19.32 2.90 20.48
N LEU A 279 -19.14 3.87 19.58
CA LEU A 279 -18.33 5.07 19.78
C LEU A 279 -19.21 6.22 20.32
N SER A 280 -18.57 7.23 20.90
CA SER A 280 -19.25 8.39 21.50
C SER A 280 -19.55 9.47 20.47
N ILE A 281 -20.74 10.08 20.57
CA ILE A 281 -21.06 11.32 19.86
C ILE A 281 -20.46 12.50 20.64
N ILE A 282 -19.62 13.29 19.98
CA ILE A 282 -18.87 14.42 20.55
C ILE A 282 -19.57 15.72 20.16
N ASP A 283 -19.65 16.68 21.09
CA ASP A 283 -20.21 18.00 20.79
C ASP A 283 -19.28 18.86 19.90
N GLU A 284 -19.89 19.80 19.17
CA GLU A 284 -19.21 20.68 18.21
C GLU A 284 -18.16 21.59 18.87
N THR A 285 -18.34 21.96 20.14
CA THR A 285 -17.38 22.78 20.89
C THR A 285 -16.09 22.04 21.22
N THR A 286 -16.17 20.74 21.48
CA THR A 286 -15.04 19.86 21.80
C THR A 286 -14.29 19.45 20.53
N LEU A 287 -15.00 19.31 19.42
CA LEU A 287 -14.42 18.96 18.12
C LEU A 287 -13.44 20.03 17.59
N ASN A 288 -13.78 21.30 17.80
CA ASN A 288 -13.03 22.47 17.33
C ASN A 288 -11.74 22.75 18.12
N THR A 289 -11.56 22.14 19.30
CA THR A 289 -10.35 22.28 20.12
C THR A 289 -9.32 21.16 19.91
N SER A 290 -9.71 20.10 19.19
CA SER A 290 -8.87 18.93 18.90
C SER A 290 -8.10 19.13 17.58
N ILE A 291 -6.88 19.70 17.66
CA ILE A 291 -5.98 19.92 16.50
C ILE A 291 -5.46 18.57 15.98
N ILE A 292 -5.61 18.34 14.67
CA ILE A 292 -5.70 17.00 14.05
C ILE A 292 -4.36 16.47 13.54
N SER A 293 -3.34 17.30 13.37
CA SER A 293 -2.06 16.81 12.84
C SER A 293 -0.96 17.81 13.12
N ASN A 294 0.15 17.34 13.66
CA ASN A 294 1.37 18.14 13.79
C ASN A 294 2.22 17.97 12.51
N PRO A 295 2.94 19.02 12.07
CA PRO A 295 3.89 18.89 10.97
C PRO A 295 4.93 17.82 11.32
N LEU A 296 5.29 16.99 10.34
CA LEU A 296 6.45 16.12 10.49
C LEU A 296 7.71 16.99 10.52
N ILE A 297 8.56 16.79 11.53
CA ILE A 297 9.78 17.59 11.73
C ILE A 297 10.85 17.10 10.74
N GLY A 298 11.44 18.03 9.99
CA GLY A 298 12.58 17.74 9.10
C GLY A 298 12.20 17.26 7.70
N VAL A 299 10.92 17.33 7.34
CA VAL A 299 10.42 17.02 5.98
C VAL A 299 9.52 18.15 5.49
N VAL A 300 9.29 18.19 4.17
CA VAL A 300 8.33 19.13 3.57
C VAL A 300 6.92 18.60 3.79
N ASN A 301 6.07 19.44 4.36
CA ASN A 301 4.67 19.17 4.65
C ASN A 301 3.76 19.91 3.65
N VAL A 302 2.52 19.43 3.50
CA VAL A 302 1.47 20.13 2.75
C VAL A 302 0.21 20.14 3.60
N THR A 303 -0.45 21.30 3.73
CA THR A 303 -1.77 21.38 4.36
C THR A 303 -2.86 21.62 3.32
N ALA A 304 -4.02 21.04 3.56
CA ALA A 304 -5.24 21.23 2.82
C ALA A 304 -6.34 21.57 3.82
N PHE A 305 -6.89 22.78 3.74
CA PHE A 305 -7.95 23.24 4.65
C PHE A 305 -7.58 23.07 6.14
N ASP A 306 -6.37 23.51 6.51
CA ASP A 306 -5.80 23.45 7.86
C ASP A 306 -5.45 22.05 8.41
N GLU A 307 -5.55 21.00 7.59
CA GLU A 307 -5.12 19.63 7.92
C GLU A 307 -3.86 19.24 7.13
N TYR A 308 -2.92 18.52 7.76
CA TYR A 308 -1.72 18.04 7.09
C TYR A 308 -1.98 16.79 6.26
N ILE A 309 -1.64 16.83 4.96
CA ILE A 309 -1.66 15.66 4.08
C ILE A 309 -0.59 14.66 4.56
N GLN A 310 -1.02 13.43 4.86
CA GLN A 310 -0.12 12.37 5.30
C GLN A 310 0.53 11.67 4.10
N TYR A 311 1.85 11.73 4.05
CA TYR A 311 2.67 11.04 3.06
C TYR A 311 3.39 9.85 3.71
N ASP A 312 3.61 8.79 2.93
CA ASP A 312 4.37 7.61 3.35
C ASP A 312 5.38 7.19 2.27
N GLU A 313 6.10 6.10 2.47
CA GLU A 313 7.04 5.59 1.45
C GLU A 313 6.38 5.06 0.19
N ASN A 314 5.09 4.72 0.20
CA ASN A 314 4.33 4.18 -0.92
C ASN A 314 3.77 5.26 -1.84
N PHE A 315 3.42 6.40 -1.27
CA PHE A 315 3.10 7.62 -1.99
C PHE A 315 4.36 8.42 -2.31
N GLY A 316 5.40 8.26 -1.50
CA GLY A 316 6.59 9.10 -1.49
C GLY A 316 6.37 10.38 -0.68
N PHE A 317 7.47 11.00 -0.24
CA PHE A 317 7.43 12.23 0.55
C PHE A 317 7.68 13.47 -0.32
N PRO A 318 7.04 14.62 -0.02
CA PRO A 318 7.41 15.89 -0.61
C PRO A 318 8.86 16.26 -0.30
N PHE A 319 9.47 17.04 -1.18
CA PHE A 319 10.84 17.52 -0.99
C PHE A 319 11.05 18.88 -1.68
N ILE A 320 12.11 19.59 -1.30
CA ILE A 320 12.57 20.79 -2.03
C ILE A 320 13.58 20.37 -3.09
N ASP A 321 13.36 20.76 -4.34
CA ASP A 321 14.29 20.49 -5.44
C ASP A 321 15.47 21.48 -5.49
N SER A 322 16.34 21.33 -6.48
CA SER A 322 17.51 22.20 -6.66
C SER A 322 17.18 23.64 -7.09
N ASN A 323 15.92 23.94 -7.40
CA ASN A 323 15.42 25.26 -7.78
C ASN A 323 14.63 25.91 -6.63
N ASP A 324 14.75 25.40 -5.40
CA ASP A 324 14.02 25.87 -4.22
C ASP A 324 12.49 25.81 -4.40
N ARG A 325 12.01 24.74 -5.06
CA ARG A 325 10.57 24.47 -5.25
C ARG A 325 10.14 23.19 -4.56
N ALA A 326 8.98 23.26 -3.91
CA ALA A 326 8.36 22.10 -3.28
C ALA A 326 7.76 21.17 -4.34
N GLN A 327 8.26 19.94 -4.35
CA GLN A 327 7.82 18.83 -5.20
C GLN A 327 6.99 17.87 -4.37
N VAL A 328 5.78 17.55 -4.83
CA VAL A 328 4.83 16.69 -4.12
C VAL A 328 4.48 15.47 -4.96
N PRO A 329 4.24 14.29 -4.34
CA PRO A 329 3.70 13.16 -5.08
C PRO A 329 2.34 13.49 -5.68
N PHE A 330 2.26 13.34 -6.99
CA PHE A 330 1.16 13.81 -7.83
C PHE A 330 -0.21 13.35 -7.36
N ARG A 331 -0.39 12.03 -7.26
CA ARG A 331 -1.70 11.41 -7.12
C ARG A 331 -2.36 11.75 -5.79
N ILE A 332 -1.71 11.40 -4.68
CA ILE A 332 -2.25 11.63 -3.34
C ILE A 332 -2.53 13.12 -3.09
N THR A 333 -1.63 14.01 -3.53
CA THR A 333 -1.80 15.44 -3.25
C THR A 333 -3.00 16.01 -3.98
N LEU A 334 -3.17 15.71 -5.26
CA LEU A 334 -4.27 16.28 -6.05
C LEU A 334 -5.61 15.59 -5.78
N GLU A 335 -5.62 14.27 -5.56
CA GLU A 335 -6.83 13.56 -5.14
C GLU A 335 -7.33 14.07 -3.78
N TYR A 336 -6.44 14.49 -2.87
CA TYR A 336 -6.82 15.14 -1.60
C TYR A 336 -7.66 16.42 -1.83
N PHE A 337 -7.30 17.21 -2.84
CA PHE A 337 -8.05 18.42 -3.23
C PHE A 337 -9.29 18.11 -4.10
N GLY A 338 -9.65 16.82 -4.24
CA GLY A 338 -10.81 16.37 -5.01
C GLY A 338 -10.58 16.28 -6.52
N ALA A 339 -9.34 16.44 -6.99
CA ALA A 339 -9.05 16.36 -8.42
C ALA A 339 -9.05 14.90 -8.88
N LYS A 340 -9.63 14.65 -10.06
CA LYS A 340 -9.46 13.37 -10.75
C LYS A 340 -8.11 13.38 -11.47
N VAL A 341 -7.30 12.35 -11.28
CA VAL A 341 -5.97 12.29 -11.90
C VAL A 341 -5.76 11.07 -12.78
N ASP A 342 -5.07 11.28 -13.90
CA ASP A 342 -4.82 10.29 -14.95
C ASP A 342 -3.39 10.42 -15.51
N TRP A 343 -2.98 9.45 -16.34
CA TRP A 343 -1.66 9.36 -16.93
C TRP A 343 -1.71 8.98 -18.41
N ILE A 344 -1.11 9.81 -19.26
CA ILE A 344 -0.87 9.48 -20.68
C ILE A 344 0.53 8.89 -20.82
N SER A 345 0.59 7.61 -21.17
CA SER A 345 1.85 6.87 -21.32
C SER A 345 2.68 7.30 -22.54
N GLU A 346 2.03 7.60 -23.65
CA GLU A 346 2.64 7.90 -24.94
C GLU A 346 3.48 9.18 -24.90
N SER A 347 3.03 10.16 -24.11
CA SER A 347 3.67 11.47 -23.98
C SER A 347 4.28 11.71 -22.60
N ASN A 348 4.30 10.71 -21.71
CA ASN A 348 4.71 10.85 -20.31
C ASN A 348 4.11 12.10 -19.66
N THR A 349 2.78 12.17 -19.63
CA THR A 349 2.04 13.36 -19.18
C THR A 349 1.04 12.99 -18.09
N ALA A 350 1.17 13.64 -16.94
CA ALA A 350 0.18 13.58 -15.87
C ALA A 350 -0.99 14.52 -16.17
N ILE A 351 -2.22 14.12 -15.83
CA ILE A 351 -3.43 14.93 -16.03
C ILE A 351 -4.17 15.07 -14.72
N ALA A 352 -4.55 16.28 -14.34
CA ALA A 352 -5.46 16.54 -13.24
C ALA A 352 -6.69 17.32 -13.73
N VAL A 353 -7.88 16.94 -13.25
CA VAL A 353 -9.14 17.60 -13.56
C VAL A 353 -9.87 17.94 -12.27
N LEU A 354 -10.17 19.22 -12.06
CA LEU A 354 -10.97 19.71 -10.93
C LEU A 354 -11.90 20.83 -11.39
N ASN A 355 -13.17 20.76 -11.03
CA ASN A 355 -14.18 21.81 -11.31
C ASN A 355 -14.22 22.28 -12.78
N GLY A 356 -13.94 21.39 -13.73
CA GLY A 356 -13.92 21.69 -15.17
C GLY A 356 -12.57 22.21 -15.70
N THR A 357 -11.61 22.53 -14.83
CA THR A 357 -10.25 22.88 -15.23
C THR A 357 -9.43 21.62 -15.45
N THR A 358 -8.75 21.55 -16.60
CA THR A 358 -7.82 20.46 -16.95
C THR A 358 -6.39 20.98 -16.94
N VAL A 359 -5.54 20.35 -16.12
CA VAL A 359 -4.11 20.64 -16.07
C VAL A 359 -3.34 19.42 -16.61
N LYS A 360 -2.57 19.62 -17.69
CA LYS A 360 -1.68 18.61 -18.27
C LYS A 360 -0.24 18.96 -17.91
N ILE A 361 0.48 17.99 -17.33
CA ILE A 361 1.82 18.18 -16.77
C ILE A 361 2.80 17.21 -17.46
N PRO A 362 3.48 17.65 -18.53
CA PRO A 362 4.49 16.85 -19.21
C PRO A 362 5.74 16.67 -18.32
N ILE A 363 6.20 15.43 -18.15
CA ILE A 363 7.38 15.15 -17.32
C ILE A 363 8.66 15.66 -17.98
N GLY A 364 9.53 16.28 -17.18
CA GLY A 364 10.81 16.83 -17.61
C GLY A 364 10.71 18.15 -18.38
N LYS A 365 9.54 18.81 -18.40
CA LYS A 365 9.33 20.10 -19.07
C LYS A 365 9.15 21.24 -18.07
N PRO A 366 9.68 22.44 -18.36
CA PRO A 366 9.54 23.63 -17.52
C PRO A 366 8.23 24.39 -17.81
N TYR A 367 7.15 23.65 -18.07
CA TYR A 367 5.83 24.20 -18.38
C TYR A 367 4.76 23.14 -18.15
N ILE A 368 3.53 23.62 -17.96
CA ILE A 368 2.30 22.83 -17.93
C ILE A 368 1.30 23.42 -18.94
N PHE A 369 0.19 22.72 -19.18
CA PHE A 369 -0.94 23.26 -19.91
C PHE A 369 -2.17 23.34 -19.00
N VAL A 370 -2.84 24.48 -18.99
CA VAL A 370 -4.09 24.71 -18.27
C VAL A 370 -5.16 24.99 -19.31
N ASN A 371 -6.14 24.10 -19.45
CA ASN A 371 -7.15 24.17 -20.52
C ASN A 371 -6.52 24.40 -21.91
N ASP A 372 -5.45 23.65 -22.19
CA ASP A 372 -4.62 23.72 -23.42
C ASP A 372 -3.80 25.01 -23.62
N GLU A 373 -3.84 25.97 -22.67
CA GLU A 373 -2.96 27.13 -22.67
C GLU A 373 -1.65 26.83 -21.94
N LEU A 374 -0.53 27.26 -22.54
CA LEU A 374 0.81 27.01 -21.97
C LEU A 374 1.08 27.94 -20.79
N VAL A 375 1.41 27.35 -19.64
CA VAL A 375 1.84 28.05 -18.43
C VAL A 375 3.27 27.67 -18.12
N LEU A 376 4.16 28.66 -18.06
CA LEU A 376 5.57 28.44 -17.74
C LEU A 376 5.73 28.09 -16.26
N ASN A 377 6.70 27.23 -15.98
CA ASN A 377 7.09 26.86 -14.63
C ASN A 377 8.60 26.98 -14.48
N ASP A 378 9.06 27.44 -13.31
CA ASP A 378 10.48 27.69 -13.04
C ASP A 378 11.26 26.44 -12.58
N THR A 379 10.59 25.29 -12.54
CA THR A 379 11.19 23.97 -12.33
C THR A 379 10.52 22.92 -13.22
N ILE A 380 10.92 21.66 -13.10
CA ILE A 380 10.37 20.55 -13.88
C ILE A 380 9.66 19.54 -12.98
N SER A 381 8.67 18.86 -13.56
CA SER A 381 8.08 17.66 -12.96
C SER A 381 8.98 16.45 -13.25
N ILE A 382 9.15 15.54 -12.29
CA ILE A 382 10.07 14.40 -12.42
C ILE A 382 9.40 13.08 -12.05
N ILE A 383 10.00 11.97 -12.50
CA ILE A 383 9.71 10.64 -11.96
C ILE A 383 10.86 10.23 -11.04
N LYS A 384 10.55 9.90 -9.79
CA LYS A 384 11.51 9.46 -8.78
C LYS A 384 10.98 8.19 -8.09
N ARG A 385 11.77 7.11 -8.13
CA ARG A 385 11.39 5.79 -7.58
C ARG A 385 10.01 5.30 -8.10
N GLY A 386 9.76 5.45 -9.41
CA GLY A 386 8.51 5.03 -10.04
C GLY A 386 7.30 5.95 -9.78
N ARG A 387 7.49 7.12 -9.17
CA ARG A 387 6.41 8.06 -8.83
C ARG A 387 6.59 9.40 -9.48
N THR A 388 5.47 9.98 -9.92
CA THR A 388 5.42 11.31 -10.49
C THR A 388 5.38 12.36 -9.39
N TYR A 389 6.33 13.30 -9.44
CA TYR A 389 6.44 14.44 -8.55
C TYR A 389 6.23 15.73 -9.31
N LEU A 390 5.37 16.59 -8.76
CA LEU A 390 5.00 17.85 -9.39
C LEU A 390 5.37 19.06 -8.52
N PRO A 391 5.75 20.19 -9.13
CA PRO A 391 5.85 21.46 -8.45
C PRO A 391 4.46 21.90 -7.97
N VAL A 392 4.26 21.85 -6.65
CA VAL A 392 2.93 21.96 -6.04
C VAL A 392 2.24 23.30 -6.33
N ARG A 393 3.03 24.39 -6.33
CA ARG A 393 2.52 25.76 -6.46
C ARG A 393 1.78 25.97 -7.78
N VAL A 394 2.50 25.85 -8.90
CA VAL A 394 1.96 26.12 -10.23
C VAL A 394 0.76 25.23 -10.55
N VAL A 395 0.78 23.98 -10.08
CA VAL A 395 -0.30 23.01 -10.33
C VAL A 395 -1.55 23.36 -9.53
N LEU A 396 -1.43 23.62 -8.22
CA LEU A 396 -2.59 23.93 -7.39
C LEU A 396 -3.14 25.34 -7.65
N GLU A 397 -2.28 26.33 -7.93
CA GLU A 397 -2.73 27.66 -8.38
C GLU A 397 -3.52 27.57 -9.69
N SER A 398 -3.09 26.71 -10.62
CA SER A 398 -3.84 26.44 -11.86
C SER A 398 -5.19 25.76 -11.62
N LEU A 399 -5.36 25.06 -10.49
CA LEU A 399 -6.63 24.44 -10.09
C LEU A 399 -7.49 25.36 -9.22
N GLY A 400 -7.06 26.60 -8.99
CA GLY A 400 -7.83 27.62 -8.27
C GLY A 400 -7.57 27.69 -6.77
N PHE A 401 -6.41 27.23 -6.29
CA PHE A 401 -6.01 27.34 -4.89
C PHE A 401 -4.91 28.37 -4.68
N ASP A 402 -4.91 29.01 -3.52
CA ASP A 402 -3.85 29.91 -3.10
C ASP A 402 -2.77 29.15 -2.30
N ILE A 403 -1.50 29.42 -2.60
CA ILE A 403 -0.37 28.70 -2.03
C ILE A 403 0.55 29.62 -1.23
N ASP A 404 0.68 29.31 0.05
CA ASP A 404 1.57 29.99 0.99
C ASP A 404 2.66 29.03 1.49
N TRP A 405 3.73 29.56 2.07
CA TRP A 405 4.86 28.78 2.58
C TRP A 405 5.23 29.18 4.00
N ASN A 406 5.15 28.22 4.91
CA ASN A 406 5.63 28.37 6.28
C ASN A 406 7.05 27.79 6.39
N SER A 407 8.04 28.69 6.51
CA SER A 407 9.45 28.32 6.56
C SER A 407 9.88 27.65 7.87
N SER A 408 9.25 27.96 9.01
CA SER A 408 9.63 27.37 10.29
C SER A 408 9.25 25.90 10.40
N THR A 409 8.19 25.48 9.71
CA THR A 409 7.67 24.10 9.70
C THR A 409 7.87 23.39 8.37
N GLN A 410 8.53 24.05 7.40
CA GLN A 410 8.66 23.57 6.01
C GLN A 410 7.32 23.11 5.41
N THR A 411 6.28 23.93 5.54
CA THR A 411 4.91 23.56 5.16
C THR A 411 4.40 24.40 3.99
N VAL A 412 3.93 23.73 2.94
CA VAL A 412 3.10 24.32 1.88
C VAL A 412 1.69 24.46 2.43
N ILE A 413 1.19 25.68 2.55
CA ILE A 413 -0.17 25.95 3.06
C ILE A 413 -1.09 26.22 1.87
N VAL A 414 -2.09 25.35 1.68
CA VAL A 414 -3.06 25.50 0.59
C VAL A 414 -4.36 26.09 1.13
N LYS A 415 -4.79 27.19 0.52
CA LYS A 415 -5.99 27.95 0.86
C LYS A 415 -6.93 27.98 -0.34
N LYS A 416 -8.21 28.22 -0.09
CA LYS A 416 -9.26 28.35 -1.11
C LYS A 416 -9.54 29.79 -1.42
#